data_AF-A0A2A2UZ00-F1
#
_entry.id   AF-A0A2A2UZ00-F1
#
_cell.length_a   1.000
_cell.length_b   1.000
_cell.length_c   1.000
_cell.angle_alpha   90.00
_cell.angle_beta   90.00
_cell.angle_gamma   90.00
#
_symmetry.space_group_name_H-M   'P 1'
#
loop_
_entity.id
_entity.type
_entity.pdbx_description
1 polymer ?
#
loop_
_entity_poly.entity_id
_entity_poly.type
_entity_poly.pdbx_seq_one_letter_code
_entity_poly.pdbx_strand_id
1 'polypeptide(L)'
;MPGTVNSQLVSEQIKRLDTEGHASVRHGGPNRVTKKQLVDRALRGKDPASGTIYDAYRKNPDGSPALHRVGRSASAFSSDEALIRADSYIKSTKSFNLLTKKAKVNKEPFVEIQIPLEDIFGSNYRSAVRGITRLGSKKNPTGYEVTDFSNGNAKAIYLIEDGNIKLHTLYPELKK
;
A
#
# COMPACT_ATOMS: atom_id res chain seq x y z
N MET A 1 -26.92 -2.04 -14.43
CA MET A 1 -26.36 -3.40 -14.26
C MET A 1 -24.90 -3.24 -13.87
N PRO A 2 -24.41 -3.85 -12.78
CA PRO A 2 -22.99 -3.74 -12.42
C PRO A 2 -22.20 -4.55 -13.45
N GLY A 3 -21.44 -3.83 -14.29
CA GLY A 3 -20.65 -4.42 -15.34
C GLY A 3 -19.63 -5.40 -14.77
N THR A 4 -19.58 -6.59 -15.35
CA THR A 4 -18.57 -7.61 -15.08
C THR A 4 -17.21 -6.95 -15.19
N VAL A 5 -16.53 -6.75 -14.06
CA VAL A 5 -15.15 -6.26 -14.05
C VAL A 5 -14.34 -7.28 -14.86
N ASN A 6 -13.67 -6.82 -15.92
CA ASN A 6 -12.91 -7.70 -16.80
C ASN A 6 -11.72 -8.26 -16.01
N SER A 7 -11.85 -9.52 -15.56
CA SER A 7 -10.87 -10.20 -14.73
C SER A 7 -9.49 -10.33 -15.40
N GLN A 8 -9.44 -10.33 -16.73
CA GLN A 8 -8.17 -10.31 -17.47
C GLN A 8 -7.44 -8.98 -17.29
N LEU A 9 -8.16 -7.84 -17.39
CA LEU A 9 -7.56 -6.52 -17.18
C LEU A 9 -7.03 -6.35 -15.75
N VAL A 10 -7.77 -6.85 -14.76
CA VAL A 10 -7.32 -6.84 -13.35
C VAL A 10 -6.05 -7.67 -13.19
N SER A 11 -6.00 -8.87 -13.78
CA SER A 11 -4.83 -9.74 -13.71
C SER A 11 -3.59 -9.09 -14.34
N GLU A 12 -3.73 -8.50 -15.53
CA GLU A 12 -2.63 -7.83 -16.22
C GLU A 12 -2.12 -6.60 -15.45
N GLN A 13 -3.02 -5.78 -14.92
CA GLN A 13 -2.65 -4.62 -14.13
C GLN A 13 -1.95 -5.03 -12.83
N ILE A 14 -2.40 -6.10 -12.18
CA ILE A 14 -1.72 -6.62 -11.00
C ILE A 14 -0.34 -7.18 -11.36
N LYS A 15 -0.19 -7.93 -12.46
CA LYS A 15 1.13 -8.39 -12.93
C LYS A 15 2.07 -7.22 -13.19
N ARG A 16 1.58 -6.13 -13.78
CA ARG A 16 2.35 -4.88 -13.91
C ARG A 16 2.78 -4.37 -12.53
N LEU A 17 1.86 -4.25 -11.58
CA LEU A 17 2.17 -3.76 -10.23
C LEU A 17 3.17 -4.66 -9.47
N ASP A 18 3.13 -5.98 -9.70
CA ASP A 18 4.09 -6.93 -9.15
C ASP A 18 5.53 -6.70 -9.66
N THR A 19 5.70 -6.01 -10.81
CA THR A 19 7.01 -5.64 -11.36
C THR A 19 7.45 -4.21 -11.03
N GLU A 20 6.55 -3.34 -10.61
CA GLU A 20 6.84 -1.92 -10.35
C GLU A 20 7.34 -1.65 -8.93
N GLY A 21 6.89 -2.44 -7.97
CA GLY A 21 7.17 -2.22 -6.56
C GLY A 21 6.56 -3.29 -5.67
N HIS A 22 6.21 -2.90 -4.44
CA HIS A 22 5.71 -3.85 -3.43
C HIS A 22 4.28 -3.58 -2.98
N ALA A 23 3.54 -2.69 -3.67
CA ALA A 23 2.17 -2.35 -3.34
C ALA A 23 1.25 -3.59 -3.29
N SER A 24 1.24 -4.40 -4.35
CA SER A 24 0.40 -5.60 -4.46
C SER A 24 0.74 -6.66 -3.41
N VAL A 25 2.02 -6.92 -3.19
CA VAL A 25 2.49 -7.97 -2.28
C VAL A 25 2.36 -7.57 -0.80
N ARG A 26 2.41 -6.27 -0.47
CA ARG A 26 2.30 -5.80 0.92
C ARG A 26 0.95 -5.24 1.30
N HIS A 27 0.14 -4.83 0.34
CA HIS A 27 -1.10 -4.09 0.56
C HIS A 27 -2.26 -4.49 -0.37
N GLY A 28 -2.11 -5.51 -1.22
CA GLY A 28 -3.18 -6.01 -2.11
C GLY A 28 -4.32 -6.74 -1.39
N GLY A 29 -5.21 -7.35 -2.17
CA GLY A 29 -6.38 -8.07 -1.67
C GLY A 29 -6.05 -9.28 -0.78
N PRO A 30 -7.07 -9.92 -0.15
CA PRO A 30 -6.88 -11.05 0.76
C PRO A 30 -6.13 -12.25 0.16
N ASN A 31 -6.18 -12.42 -1.16
CA ASN A 31 -5.43 -13.47 -1.88
C ASN A 31 -3.92 -13.23 -1.91
N ARG A 32 -3.46 -11.99 -1.65
CA ARG A 32 -2.05 -11.59 -1.61
C ARG A 32 -1.57 -11.30 -0.20
N VAL A 33 -2.41 -10.63 0.58
CA VAL A 33 -2.12 -10.23 1.95
C VAL A 33 -3.23 -10.74 2.85
N THR A 34 -3.05 -11.91 3.43
CA THR A 34 -4.03 -12.51 4.34
C THR A 34 -4.25 -11.67 5.60
N LYS A 35 -5.38 -11.87 6.30
CA LYS A 35 -5.58 -11.31 7.65
C LYS A 35 -4.45 -11.71 8.61
N LYS A 36 -3.98 -12.96 8.51
CA LYS A 36 -2.86 -13.46 9.31
C LYS A 36 -1.59 -12.65 9.07
N GLN A 37 -1.25 -12.33 7.81
CA GLN A 37 -0.11 -11.48 7.49
C GLN A 37 -0.27 -10.06 8.05
N LEU A 38 -1.46 -9.47 8.04
CA LEU A 38 -1.69 -8.15 8.68
C LEU A 38 -1.49 -8.21 10.21
N VAL A 39 -2.02 -9.25 10.87
CA VAL A 39 -1.80 -9.47 12.31
C VAL A 39 -0.33 -9.68 12.62
N ASP A 40 0.35 -10.55 11.87
CA ASP A 40 1.78 -10.82 12.05
C ASP A 40 2.65 -9.58 11.79
N ARG A 41 2.28 -8.75 10.81
CA ARG A 41 2.94 -7.45 10.56
C ARG A 41 2.74 -6.49 11.72
N ALA A 42 1.50 -6.32 12.17
CA ALA A 42 1.16 -5.40 13.25
C ALA A 42 1.76 -5.84 14.60
N LEU A 43 1.74 -7.13 14.93
CA LEU A 43 2.16 -7.62 16.25
C LEU A 43 3.63 -8.05 16.30
N ARG A 44 4.15 -8.65 15.23
CA ARG A 44 5.45 -9.32 15.22
C ARG A 44 6.44 -8.68 14.25
N GLY A 45 6.02 -7.66 13.52
CA GLY A 45 6.86 -6.96 12.55
C GLY A 45 7.22 -7.78 11.32
N LYS A 46 6.46 -8.85 11.02
CA LYS A 46 6.71 -9.66 9.83
C LYS A 46 6.30 -8.92 8.56
N ASP A 47 7.20 -8.87 7.58
CA ASP A 47 6.90 -8.38 6.24
C ASP A 47 5.94 -9.36 5.53
N PRO A 48 4.79 -8.90 5.01
CA PRO A 48 3.90 -9.75 4.23
C PRO A 48 4.59 -10.42 3.04
N ALA A 49 5.60 -9.77 2.45
CA ALA A 49 6.30 -10.27 1.27
C ALA A 49 7.28 -11.40 1.59
N SER A 50 8.07 -11.28 2.68
CA SER A 50 9.05 -12.32 3.05
C SER A 50 8.48 -13.37 4.02
N GLY A 51 7.41 -13.05 4.76
CA GLY A 51 6.90 -13.86 5.86
C GLY A 51 7.80 -13.86 7.11
N THR A 52 8.88 -13.07 7.12
CA THR A 52 9.86 -12.96 8.21
C THR A 52 9.91 -11.53 8.75
N ILE A 53 10.68 -11.28 9.82
CA ILE A 53 10.93 -9.92 10.33
C ILE A 53 11.88 -9.10 9.45
N TYR A 54 12.45 -9.71 8.40
CA TYR A 54 13.36 -9.06 7.47
C TYR A 54 12.60 -8.53 6.25
N ASP A 55 13.05 -7.39 5.75
CA ASP A 55 12.50 -6.72 4.59
C ASP A 55 12.89 -7.47 3.31
N ALA A 56 11.89 -7.88 2.51
CA ALA A 56 12.14 -8.59 1.26
C ALA A 56 12.93 -7.78 0.22
N TYR A 57 12.90 -6.44 0.31
CA TYR A 57 13.42 -5.54 -0.73
C TYR A 57 14.57 -4.65 -0.26
N ARG A 58 14.93 -4.72 1.03
CA ARG A 58 15.97 -3.88 1.61
C ARG A 58 17.05 -4.72 2.28
N LYS A 59 18.30 -4.42 1.94
CA LYS A 59 19.50 -4.92 2.61
C LYS A 59 20.21 -3.78 3.33
N ASN A 60 21.04 -4.12 4.31
CA ASN A 60 21.97 -3.18 4.92
C ASN A 60 23.15 -2.91 3.95
N PRO A 61 23.98 -1.88 4.20
CA PRO A 61 25.12 -1.56 3.32
C PRO A 61 26.14 -2.71 3.15
N ASP A 62 26.24 -3.59 4.14
CA ASP A 62 27.07 -4.80 4.15
C ASP A 62 26.44 -6.00 3.41
N GLY A 63 25.25 -5.82 2.81
CA GLY A 63 24.50 -6.86 2.11
C GLY A 63 23.68 -7.78 3.01
N SER A 64 23.73 -7.62 4.34
CA SER A 64 22.92 -8.42 5.28
C SER A 64 21.42 -8.07 5.21
N PRO A 65 20.51 -8.98 5.60
CA PRO A 65 19.08 -8.70 5.63
C PRO A 65 18.73 -7.53 6.56
N ALA A 66 18.01 -6.53 6.05
CA ALA A 66 17.54 -5.41 6.86
C ALA A 66 16.22 -5.78 7.56
N LEU A 67 16.00 -5.31 8.80
CA LEU A 67 14.70 -5.48 9.46
C LEU A 67 13.60 -4.71 8.72
N HIS A 68 12.41 -5.30 8.61
CA HIS A 68 11.26 -4.63 8.04
C HIS A 68 10.76 -3.54 9.00
N ARG A 69 10.52 -2.34 8.46
CA ARG A 69 9.99 -1.21 9.22
C ARG A 69 8.49 -1.36 9.35
N VAL A 70 7.99 -1.46 10.59
CA VAL A 70 6.56 -1.63 10.89
C VAL A 70 6.05 -0.56 11.85
N GLY A 71 4.83 -0.10 11.58
CA GLY A 71 4.07 0.80 12.45
C GLY A 71 3.30 0.08 13.56
N ARG A 72 2.36 0.80 14.17
CA ARG A 72 1.33 0.23 15.07
C ARG A 72 0.25 -0.50 14.30
N SER A 73 -0.06 -0.04 13.09
CA SER A 73 -1.11 -0.61 12.24
C SER A 73 -0.54 -1.21 10.97
N ALA A 74 -1.23 -2.21 10.44
CA ALA A 74 -0.97 -2.82 9.14
C ALA A 74 -2.26 -2.77 8.32
N SER A 75 -2.20 -2.17 7.13
CA SER A 75 -3.36 -1.94 6.27
C SER A 75 -3.17 -2.58 4.89
N ALA A 76 -4.28 -2.87 4.23
CA ALA A 76 -4.34 -3.37 2.87
C ALA A 76 -5.69 -3.03 2.23
N PHE A 77 -5.79 -3.18 0.92
CA PHE A 77 -7.06 -3.11 0.22
C PHE A 77 -7.87 -4.40 0.41
N SER A 78 -9.19 -4.29 0.34
CA SER A 78 -10.11 -5.43 0.47
C SER A 78 -10.16 -6.30 -0.79
N SER A 79 -9.62 -5.81 -1.91
CA SER A 79 -9.46 -6.58 -3.15
C SER A 79 -8.33 -5.99 -4.01
N ASP A 80 -7.92 -6.74 -5.03
CA ASP A 80 -6.91 -6.28 -6.00
C ASP A 80 -7.48 -5.16 -6.89
N GLU A 81 -8.77 -5.20 -7.20
CA GLU A 81 -9.50 -4.15 -7.91
C GLU A 81 -9.52 -2.83 -7.13
N ALA A 82 -9.63 -2.89 -5.80
CA ALA A 82 -9.58 -1.69 -4.97
C ALA A 82 -8.19 -1.05 -4.99
N LEU A 83 -7.12 -1.86 -4.93
CA LEU A 83 -5.74 -1.37 -5.10
C LEU A 83 -5.54 -0.70 -6.46
N ILE A 84 -5.96 -1.37 -7.53
CA ILE A 84 -5.90 -0.85 -8.91
C ILE A 84 -6.66 0.46 -9.02
N ARG A 85 -7.91 0.49 -8.55
CA ARG A 85 -8.77 1.67 -8.61
C ARG A 85 -8.12 2.86 -7.91
N ALA A 86 -7.48 2.63 -6.76
CA ALA A 86 -6.73 3.67 -6.06
C ALA A 86 -5.53 4.18 -6.88
N ASP A 87 -4.69 3.29 -7.45
CA ASP A 87 -3.57 3.71 -8.32
C ASP A 87 -4.05 4.50 -9.53
N SER A 88 -5.07 3.99 -10.23
CA SER A 88 -5.66 4.64 -11.40
C SER A 88 -6.26 6.01 -11.06
N TYR A 89 -7.01 6.11 -9.96
CA TYR A 89 -7.57 7.38 -9.51
C TYR A 89 -6.46 8.39 -9.22
N ILE A 90 -5.46 8.01 -8.43
CA ILE A 90 -4.34 8.90 -8.07
C ILE A 90 -3.63 9.41 -9.33
N LYS A 91 -3.32 8.51 -10.28
CA LYS A 91 -2.70 8.87 -11.57
C LYS A 91 -3.53 9.83 -12.42
N SER A 92 -4.85 9.82 -12.28
CA SER A 92 -5.75 10.73 -13.00
C SER A 92 -5.82 12.14 -12.40
N THR A 93 -5.32 12.34 -11.17
CA THR A 93 -5.41 13.62 -10.48
C THR A 93 -4.46 14.68 -11.05
N LYS A 94 -4.86 15.96 -10.96
CA LYS A 94 -3.98 17.10 -11.28
C LYS A 94 -2.72 17.10 -10.41
N SER A 95 -2.85 16.71 -9.15
CA SER A 95 -1.74 16.62 -8.19
C SER A 95 -0.66 15.63 -8.66
N PHE A 96 -1.04 14.48 -9.21
CA PHE A 96 -0.08 13.54 -9.78
C PHE A 96 0.76 14.15 -10.89
N ASN A 97 0.12 14.79 -11.88
CA ASN A 97 0.83 15.44 -12.98
C ASN A 97 1.75 16.57 -12.50
N LEU A 98 1.28 17.40 -11.56
CA LEU A 98 2.05 18.52 -11.03
C LEU A 98 3.27 18.05 -10.23
N LEU A 99 3.06 17.13 -9.28
CA LEU A 99 4.12 16.65 -8.40
C LEU A 99 5.16 15.82 -9.14
N THR A 100 4.74 14.97 -10.08
CA THR A 100 5.68 14.18 -10.89
C THR A 100 6.50 15.04 -11.84
N LYS A 101 5.91 16.08 -12.45
CA LYS A 101 6.66 17.05 -13.26
C LYS A 101 7.68 17.80 -12.40
N LYS A 102 7.29 18.27 -11.22
CA LYS A 102 8.19 18.97 -10.29
C LYS A 102 9.34 18.08 -9.84
N ALA A 103 9.05 16.85 -9.42
CA ALA A 103 10.06 15.89 -8.97
C ALA A 103 11.06 15.54 -10.08
N LYS A 104 10.61 15.38 -11.34
CA LYS A 104 11.50 15.19 -12.49
C LYS A 104 12.46 16.37 -12.70
N VAL A 105 11.96 17.61 -12.60
CA VAL A 105 12.81 18.82 -12.71
C VAL A 105 13.82 18.89 -11.57
N ASN A 106 13.39 18.57 -10.35
CA ASN A 106 14.22 18.60 -9.16
C ASN A 106 15.13 17.38 -8.99
N LYS A 107 15.03 16.38 -9.88
CA LYS A 107 15.70 15.08 -9.77
C LYS A 107 15.41 14.37 -8.43
N GLU A 108 14.19 14.53 -7.93
CA GLU A 108 13.71 13.81 -6.75
C GLU A 108 13.44 12.33 -7.12
N PRO A 109 13.96 11.36 -6.36
CA PRO A 109 13.79 9.94 -6.69
C PRO A 109 12.36 9.44 -6.43
N PHE A 110 11.57 10.14 -5.61
CA PHE A 110 10.23 9.72 -5.21
C PHE A 110 9.24 10.86 -5.23
N VAL A 111 7.97 10.52 -5.48
CA VAL A 111 6.82 11.40 -5.29
C VAL A 111 5.83 10.72 -4.36
N GLU A 112 5.46 11.43 -3.29
CA GLU A 112 4.41 11.00 -2.37
C GLU A 112 3.10 11.76 -2.67
N ILE A 113 1.99 11.04 -2.73
CA ILE A 113 0.65 11.59 -2.92
C ILE A 113 -0.30 10.95 -1.92
N GLN A 114 -1.13 11.78 -1.28
CA GLN A 114 -2.19 11.34 -0.38
C GLN A 114 -3.53 11.87 -0.89
N ILE A 115 -4.51 10.97 -1.00
CA ILE A 115 -5.87 11.29 -1.43
C ILE A 115 -6.84 10.70 -0.41
N PRO A 116 -7.89 11.41 0.03
CA PRO A 116 -8.93 10.84 0.88
C PRO A 116 -9.51 9.55 0.29
N LEU A 117 -9.69 8.53 1.12
CA LEU A 117 -10.29 7.26 0.66
C LEU A 117 -11.70 7.46 0.11
N GLU A 118 -12.45 8.41 0.68
CA GLU A 118 -13.79 8.79 0.22
C GLU A 118 -13.79 9.37 -1.19
N ASP A 119 -12.78 10.14 -1.59
CA ASP A 119 -12.66 10.67 -2.96
C ASP A 119 -12.49 9.54 -3.98
N ILE A 120 -11.80 8.46 -3.62
CA ILE A 120 -11.49 7.33 -4.51
C ILE A 120 -12.68 6.39 -4.63
N PHE A 121 -13.28 6.03 -3.49
CA PHE A 121 -14.24 4.93 -3.39
C PHE A 121 -15.68 5.40 -3.08
N GLY A 122 -15.89 6.69 -2.86
CA GLY A 122 -17.16 7.27 -2.41
C GLY A 122 -17.41 7.05 -0.91
N SER A 123 -18.61 7.40 -0.46
CA SER A 123 -19.02 7.32 0.96
C SER A 123 -18.90 5.92 1.57
N ASN A 124 -18.91 4.86 0.75
CA ASN A 124 -18.73 3.47 1.20
C ASN A 124 -17.27 2.98 1.13
N TYR A 125 -16.29 3.89 1.16
CA TYR A 125 -14.87 3.56 1.03
C TYR A 125 -14.37 2.53 2.06
N ARG A 126 -14.99 2.45 3.24
CA ARG A 126 -14.62 1.49 4.28
C ARG A 126 -14.71 0.03 3.82
N SER A 127 -15.56 -0.27 2.83
CA SER A 127 -15.64 -1.60 2.22
C SER A 127 -14.41 -1.96 1.35
N ALA A 128 -13.69 -0.96 0.85
CA ALA A 128 -12.54 -1.14 -0.04
C ALA A 128 -11.20 -1.30 0.69
N VAL A 129 -11.18 -1.10 2.01
CA VAL A 129 -9.96 -1.13 2.83
C VAL A 129 -10.14 -2.02 4.05
N ARG A 130 -9.01 -2.50 4.57
CA ARG A 130 -8.95 -3.30 5.79
C ARG A 130 -7.62 -3.10 6.50
N GLY A 131 -7.61 -3.35 7.80
CA GLY A 131 -6.39 -3.19 8.59
C GLY A 131 -6.51 -3.77 9.98
N ILE A 132 -5.35 -3.93 10.60
CA ILE A 132 -5.18 -4.40 11.96
C ILE A 132 -4.33 -3.39 12.72
N THR A 133 -4.83 -2.90 13.85
CA THR A 133 -4.10 -2.04 14.78
C THR A 133 -3.67 -2.85 16.00
N ARG A 134 -2.38 -2.82 16.34
CA ARG A 134 -1.86 -3.47 17.55
C ARG A 134 -2.40 -2.79 18.81
N LEU A 135 -2.85 -3.60 19.77
CA LEU A 135 -3.09 -3.18 21.16
C LEU A 135 -1.86 -3.44 22.01
N GLY A 136 -1.64 -2.60 23.02
CA GLY A 136 -0.41 -2.63 23.83
C GLY A 136 0.81 -2.02 23.12
N SER A 137 2.01 -2.37 23.58
CA SER A 137 3.27 -1.84 23.03
C SER A 137 3.85 -2.77 21.96
N LYS A 138 4.86 -2.31 21.20
CA LYS A 138 5.55 -3.19 20.23
C LYS A 138 6.27 -4.37 20.92
N LYS A 139 6.79 -4.15 22.13
CA LYS A 139 7.52 -5.17 22.90
C LYS A 139 6.58 -6.12 23.66
N ASN A 140 5.39 -5.63 24.02
CA ASN A 140 4.37 -6.39 24.73
C ASN A 140 2.99 -6.14 24.10
N PRO A 141 2.71 -6.76 22.93
CA PRO A 141 1.39 -6.68 22.30
C PRO A 141 0.37 -7.46 23.15
N THR A 142 -0.76 -6.83 23.46
CA THR A 142 -1.85 -7.47 24.24
C THR A 142 -2.96 -8.01 23.35
N GLY A 143 -2.93 -7.70 22.05
CA GLY A 143 -3.95 -8.10 21.10
C GLY A 143 -3.96 -7.17 19.90
N TYR A 144 -5.08 -7.17 19.18
CA TYR A 144 -5.30 -6.28 18.05
C TYR A 144 -6.79 -5.95 17.90
N GLU A 145 -7.06 -4.86 17.20
CA GLU A 145 -8.40 -4.47 16.76
C GLU A 145 -8.41 -4.23 15.24
N VAL A 146 -9.61 -4.20 14.65
CA VAL A 146 -9.77 -3.75 13.26
C VAL A 146 -9.46 -2.27 13.21
N THR A 147 -8.61 -1.89 12.25
CA THR A 147 -8.25 -0.48 12.06
C THR A 147 -9.46 0.35 11.63
N ASP A 148 -9.73 1.44 12.34
CA ASP A 148 -10.66 2.48 11.88
C ASP A 148 -9.98 3.38 10.84
N PHE A 149 -10.59 3.47 9.65
CA PHE A 149 -10.17 4.34 8.56
C PHE A 149 -11.06 5.58 8.40
N SER A 150 -11.78 5.99 9.45
CA SER A 150 -12.51 7.25 9.47
C SER A 150 -11.59 8.41 9.07
N ASN A 151 -11.94 9.12 7.98
CA ASN A 151 -11.14 10.17 7.37
C ASN A 151 -9.73 9.75 6.91
N GLY A 152 -9.52 8.46 6.62
CA GLY A 152 -8.24 7.94 6.12
C GLY A 152 -7.94 8.35 4.69
N ASN A 153 -6.67 8.21 4.31
CA ASN A 153 -6.16 8.50 2.97
C ASN A 153 -5.67 7.21 2.28
N ALA A 154 -5.63 7.18 0.96
CA ALA A 154 -4.72 6.33 0.23
C ALA A 154 -3.40 7.09 0.05
N LYS A 155 -2.30 6.51 0.53
CA LYS A 155 -0.96 7.05 0.37
C LYS A 155 -0.21 6.25 -0.70
N ALA A 156 0.11 6.91 -1.81
CA ALA A 156 0.94 6.37 -2.88
C ALA A 156 2.34 6.97 -2.82
N ILE A 157 3.35 6.14 -3.05
CA ILE A 157 4.72 6.56 -3.31
C ILE A 157 5.10 6.02 -4.69
N TYR A 158 5.48 6.93 -5.58
CA TYR A 158 5.95 6.62 -6.93
C TYR A 158 7.46 6.80 -6.99
N LEU A 159 8.17 5.82 -7.56
CA LEU A 159 9.60 5.88 -7.88
C LEU A 159 9.77 6.52 -9.26
N ILE A 160 10.71 7.46 -9.37
CA ILE A 160 11.14 8.04 -10.63
C ILE A 160 12.50 7.46 -10.99
N GLU A 161 12.55 6.68 -12.07
CA GLU A 161 13.75 5.98 -12.54
C GLU A 161 13.81 6.08 -14.07
N ASP A 162 14.90 6.64 -14.60
CA ASP A 162 15.11 6.84 -16.04
C ASP A 162 13.94 7.53 -16.76
N GLY A 163 13.31 8.50 -16.09
CA GLY A 163 12.15 9.23 -16.60
C GLY A 163 10.82 8.48 -16.52
N ASN A 164 10.83 7.19 -16.15
CA ASN A 164 9.65 6.39 -15.89
C ASN A 164 9.14 6.60 -14.47
N ILE A 165 7.81 6.52 -14.30
CA ILE A 165 7.15 6.66 -13.01
C ILE A 165 6.51 5.31 -12.69
N LYS A 166 7.02 4.62 -11.67
CA LYS A 166 6.55 3.29 -11.24
C LYS A 166 5.89 3.39 -9.88
N LEU A 167 4.82 2.63 -9.64
CA LEU A 167 4.23 2.59 -8.30
C LEU A 167 5.14 1.80 -7.36
N HIS A 168 5.84 2.48 -6.47
CA HIS A 168 6.72 1.83 -5.49
C HIS A 168 5.91 1.16 -4.38
N THR A 169 4.95 1.89 -3.80
CA THR A 169 4.00 1.34 -2.82
C THR A 169 2.72 2.17 -2.74
N LEU A 170 1.62 1.55 -2.34
CA LEU A 170 0.32 2.19 -2.14
C LEU A 170 -0.43 1.47 -1.02
N TYR A 171 -0.91 2.21 -0.03
CA TYR A 171 -1.64 1.65 1.10
C TYR A 171 -2.68 2.60 1.67
N PRO A 172 -3.76 2.06 2.29
CA PRO A 172 -4.65 2.86 3.12
C PRO A 172 -3.91 3.32 4.38
N GLU A 173 -3.91 4.61 4.65
CA GLU A 173 -3.32 5.24 5.83
C GLU A 173 -4.44 5.84 6.68
N LEU A 174 -4.39 5.60 7.99
CA LEU A 174 -5.26 6.28 8.93
C LEU A 174 -4.79 7.70 9.15
N LYS A 175 -5.73 8.63 9.33
CA LYS A 175 -5.40 9.98 9.75
C LYS A 175 -4.85 9.94 11.17
N LYS A 176 -3.67 10.49 11.37
CA LYS A 176 -3.04 10.63 12.70
C LYS A 176 -3.68 11.75 13.49
#